data_AF-A0A9D6DZ78-F1
#
_entry.id   AF-A0A9D6DZ78-F1
#
_cell.length_a   1.000
_cell.length_b   1.000
_cell.length_c   1.000
_cell.angle_alpha   90.00
_cell.angle_beta   90.00
_cell.angle_gamma   90.00
#
_symmetry.space_group_name_H-M   'P 1'
#
loop_
_entity.id
_entity.type
_entity.pdbx_description
1 polymer ?
#
loop_
_entity_poly.entity_id
_entity_poly.type
_entity_poly.pdbx_seq_one_letter_code
_entity_poly.pdbx_strand_id
1 'polypeptide(L)'
;MIGDYPPGYPPLPQEWVEEVLAKSPQSRHHVVRALQRDSSLVMLHEDLRKILCPVLIWRGALSGSLMPAKAVDVYQQFLRKTKVVVFEDSGHELWKPDYERYIQTIKEFLENVDSVQPPL
;
A
#
# COMPACT_ATOMS: atom_id res chain seq x y z
N MET A 1 1.69 9.68 0.85
CA MET A 1 1.02 8.85 -0.18
C MET A 1 1.13 7.39 0.23
N ILE A 2 0.13 6.56 -0.08
CA ILE A 2 0.10 5.13 0.26
C ILE A 2 -0.28 4.32 -0.99
N GLY A 3 0.52 3.30 -1.31
CA GLY A 3 0.26 2.31 -2.36
C GLY A 3 0.88 0.98 -2.00
N ASP A 4 0.35 -0.10 -2.58
CA ASP A 4 0.85 -1.50 -2.45
C ASP A 4 0.87 -2.14 -1.06
N TYR A 5 0.66 -1.37 0.00
CA TYR A 5 0.64 -1.87 1.37
C TYR A 5 -0.76 -1.80 1.95
N PRO A 6 -1.41 -2.92 2.28
CA PRO A 6 -2.63 -2.92 3.09
C PRO A 6 -2.41 -2.31 4.49
N PRO A 7 -3.47 -1.88 5.20
CA PRO A 7 -3.40 -1.25 6.53
C PRO A 7 -3.12 -2.23 7.68
N GLY A 8 -2.38 -3.31 7.38
CA GLY A 8 -1.95 -4.31 8.34
C GLY A 8 -1.11 -5.38 7.68
N TYR A 9 -0.28 -6.03 8.50
CA TYR A 9 0.58 -7.13 8.07
C TYR A 9 0.10 -8.42 8.71
N PRO A 10 -0.48 -9.36 7.96
CA PRO A 10 -0.82 -10.67 8.50
C PRO A 10 0.45 -11.47 8.79
N PRO A 11 0.38 -12.47 9.69
CA PRO A 11 1.46 -13.45 9.84
C PRO A 11 1.77 -14.10 8.50
N LEU A 12 3.05 -14.39 8.27
CA LEU A 12 3.50 -15.09 7.07
C LEU A 12 2.96 -16.53 7.09
N PRO A 13 2.24 -16.96 6.04
CA PRO A 13 1.72 -18.31 5.97
C PRO A 13 2.87 -19.32 5.77
N GLN A 14 2.62 -20.60 6.06
CA GLN A 14 3.65 -21.63 5.94
C GLN A 14 4.11 -21.80 4.48
N GLU A 15 3.17 -21.68 3.56
CA GLU A 15 3.35 -21.77 2.11
C GLU A 15 4.31 -20.68 1.59
N TRP A 16 4.36 -19.52 2.26
CA TRP A 16 5.30 -18.45 1.91
C TRP A 16 6.76 -18.89 2.04
N VAL A 17 7.08 -19.74 3.04
CA VAL A 17 8.44 -20.28 3.21
C VAL A 17 8.82 -21.13 2.02
N GLU A 18 7.91 -21.98 1.55
CA GLU A 18 8.13 -22.86 0.40
C GLU A 18 8.33 -22.04 -0.88
N GLU A 19 7.47 -21.04 -1.10
CA GLU A 19 7.57 -20.14 -2.25
C GLU A 19 8.89 -19.37 -2.29
N VAL A 20 9.31 -18.80 -1.16
CA VAL A 20 10.55 -18.01 -1.08
C VAL A 20 11.77 -18.89 -1.32
N LEU A 21 11.82 -20.09 -0.73
CA LEU A 21 12.93 -21.01 -0.92
C LEU A 21 12.98 -21.57 -2.34
N ALA A 22 11.83 -21.76 -3.00
CA ALA A 22 11.76 -22.15 -4.41
C ALA A 22 12.24 -21.02 -5.34
N LYS A 23 11.81 -19.78 -5.10
CA LYS A 23 12.16 -18.59 -5.91
C LYS A 23 13.58 -18.10 -5.65
N SER A 24 14.15 -18.38 -4.48
CA SER A 24 15.49 -17.94 -4.07
C SER A 24 16.23 -19.05 -3.34
N PRO A 25 16.74 -20.07 -4.07
CA PRO A 25 17.39 -21.24 -3.48
C PRO A 25 18.64 -20.93 -2.65
N GLN A 26 19.25 -19.77 -2.87
CA GLN A 26 20.42 -19.28 -2.12
C GLN A 26 20.05 -18.73 -0.73
N SER A 27 18.76 -18.59 -0.43
CA SER A 27 18.28 -18.09 0.86
C SER A 27 18.66 -19.03 1.99
N ARG A 28 19.07 -18.47 3.14
CA ARG A 28 19.36 -19.26 4.33
C ARG A 28 18.05 -19.81 4.90
N HIS A 29 17.81 -21.11 4.75
CA HIS A 29 16.56 -21.77 5.18
C HIS A 29 16.16 -21.44 6.62
N HIS A 30 17.12 -21.42 7.55
CA HIS A 30 16.84 -21.10 8.95
C HIS A 30 16.37 -19.65 9.15
N VAL A 31 16.84 -18.71 8.32
CA VAL A 31 16.41 -17.30 8.37
C VAL A 31 14.97 -17.18 7.89
N VAL A 32 14.64 -17.77 6.74
CA VAL A 32 13.27 -17.71 6.17
C VAL A 32 12.26 -18.33 7.14
N ARG A 33 12.59 -19.46 7.77
CA ARG A 33 11.75 -20.08 8.79
C ARG A 33 11.65 -19.26 10.07
N ALA A 34 12.74 -18.61 10.50
CA ALA A 34 12.69 -17.72 11.66
C ALA A 34 11.79 -16.51 11.39
N LEU A 35 11.88 -15.89 10.20
CA LEU A 35 11.01 -14.81 9.79
C LEU A 35 9.53 -15.21 9.81
N GLN A 36 9.21 -16.41 9.31
CA GLN A 36 7.84 -16.91 9.35
C GLN A 36 7.37 -17.12 10.80
N ARG A 37 8.16 -17.81 11.62
CA ARG A 37 7.82 -18.09 13.03
C ARG A 37 7.63 -16.81 13.84
N ASP A 38 8.48 -15.82 13.61
CA ASP A 38 8.51 -14.57 14.38
C ASP A 38 7.54 -13.52 13.77
N SER A 39 6.93 -13.81 12.63
CA SER A 39 5.91 -12.95 12.03
C SER A 39 4.63 -12.95 12.87
N SER A 40 4.05 -11.76 13.03
CA SER A 40 2.84 -11.57 13.83
C SER A 40 1.89 -10.62 13.12
N LEU A 41 0.61 -10.68 13.50
CA LEU A 41 -0.39 -9.75 13.00
C LEU A 41 -0.10 -8.35 13.56
N VAL A 42 0.14 -7.40 12.66
CA VAL A 42 0.26 -5.98 13.00
C VAL A 42 -0.90 -5.23 12.39
N MET A 43 -1.79 -4.71 13.24
CA MET A 43 -2.93 -3.89 12.83
C MET A 43 -2.58 -2.41 12.99
N LEU A 44 -2.59 -1.65 11.89
CA LEU A 44 -2.18 -0.23 11.92
C LEU A 44 -3.35 0.73 12.15
N HIS A 45 -4.56 0.22 12.31
CA HIS A 45 -5.81 1.00 12.29
C HIS A 45 -5.79 2.20 13.27
N GLU A 46 -5.37 1.98 14.52
CA GLU A 46 -5.34 3.04 15.52
C GLU A 46 -4.20 4.05 15.27
N ASP A 47 -3.10 3.61 14.66
CA ASP A 47 -2.00 4.49 14.26
C ASP A 47 -2.39 5.35 13.05
N LEU A 48 -3.22 4.83 12.14
CA LEU A 48 -3.75 5.62 11.01
C LEU A 48 -4.50 6.87 11.50
N ARG A 49 -5.23 6.79 12.62
CA ARG A 49 -5.95 7.94 13.20
C ARG A 49 -5.03 9.09 13.61
N LYS A 50 -3.73 8.80 13.85
CA LYS A 50 -2.71 9.79 14.22
C LYS A 50 -2.22 10.58 13.01
N ILE A 51 -2.50 10.13 11.79
CA ILE A 51 -2.13 10.85 10.56
C ILE A 51 -3.12 11.99 10.34
N LEU A 52 -2.64 13.22 10.47
CA LEU A 52 -3.46 14.45 10.38
C LEU A 52 -3.37 15.14 9.02
N CYS A 53 -2.34 14.84 8.23
CA CYS A 53 -2.18 15.40 6.89
C CYS A 53 -3.11 14.71 5.88
N PRO A 54 -3.46 15.39 4.76
CA PRO A 54 -4.12 14.72 3.65
C PRO A 54 -3.29 13.54 3.12
N VAL A 55 -3.97 12.44 2.80
CA VAL A 55 -3.36 11.22 2.30
C VAL A 55 -3.93 10.87 0.93
N LEU A 56 -3.06 10.75 -0.07
CA LEU A 56 -3.39 10.06 -1.32
C LEU A 56 -3.21 8.56 -1.11
N ILE A 57 -4.27 7.80 -1.33
CA ILE A 57 -4.28 6.35 -1.44
C ILE A 57 -4.49 6.03 -2.92
N TRP A 58 -3.62 5.21 -3.49
CA TRP A 58 -3.77 4.77 -4.86
C TRP A 58 -3.69 3.25 -4.98
N ARG A 59 -4.28 2.71 -6.04
CA ARG A 59 -4.19 1.29 -6.37
C ARG A 59 -4.50 1.01 -7.83
N GLY A 60 -4.00 -0.13 -8.31
CA GLY A 60 -4.41 -0.72 -9.58
C GLY A 60 -5.65 -1.59 -9.40
N ALA A 61 -6.45 -1.74 -10.46
CA ALA A 61 -7.60 -2.64 -10.48
C ALA A 61 -7.31 -4.02 -11.10
N LEU A 62 -6.22 -4.15 -11.87
CA LEU A 62 -5.87 -5.41 -12.53
C LEU A 62 -5.29 -6.45 -11.57
N SER A 63 -5.26 -7.71 -12.03
CA SER A 63 -4.57 -8.79 -11.35
C SER A 63 -3.09 -8.44 -11.11
N GLY A 64 -2.61 -8.75 -9.90
CA GLY A 64 -1.27 -8.36 -9.45
C GLY A 64 -1.21 -7.03 -8.70
N SER A 65 -2.31 -6.28 -8.58
CA SER A 65 -2.40 -5.17 -7.62
C SER A 65 -2.28 -5.69 -6.18
N LEU A 66 -1.41 -5.07 -5.40
CA LEU A 66 -1.12 -5.48 -4.01
C LEU A 66 -2.07 -4.82 -2.99
N MET A 67 -2.87 -3.85 -3.43
CA MET A 67 -3.83 -3.13 -2.60
C MET A 67 -5.27 -3.51 -2.98
N PRO A 68 -5.94 -4.43 -2.25
CA PRO A 68 -7.32 -4.78 -2.53
C PRO A 68 -8.30 -3.66 -2.13
N ALA A 69 -9.50 -3.65 -2.72
CA ALA A 69 -10.55 -2.67 -2.41
C ALA A 69 -10.86 -2.58 -0.91
N LYS A 70 -10.98 -3.75 -0.25
CA LYS A 70 -11.26 -3.84 1.19
C LYS A 70 -10.19 -3.16 2.06
N ALA A 71 -8.93 -3.13 1.60
CA ALA A 71 -7.86 -2.42 2.31
C ALA A 71 -8.03 -0.90 2.21
N VAL A 72 -8.52 -0.40 1.06
CA VAL A 72 -8.85 1.01 0.86
C VAL A 72 -9.99 1.44 1.78
N ASP A 73 -11.02 0.60 1.94
CA ASP A 73 -12.15 0.89 2.84
C ASP A 73 -11.67 1.13 4.28
N VAL A 74 -10.74 0.31 4.76
CA VAL A 74 -10.12 0.47 6.08
C VAL A 74 -9.34 1.79 6.14
N TYR A 75 -8.55 2.13 5.12
CA TYR A 75 -7.86 3.42 5.11
C TYR A 75 -8.83 4.60 5.20
N GLN A 76 -9.91 4.59 4.43
CA GLN A 76 -10.93 5.65 4.47
C GLN A 76 -11.68 5.71 5.80
N GLN A 77 -11.81 4.58 6.50
CA GLN A 77 -12.42 4.53 7.82
C GLN A 77 -11.56 5.20 8.91
N PHE A 78 -10.23 5.01 8.86
CA PHE A 78 -9.33 5.44 9.96
C PHE A 78 -8.56 6.73 9.67
N LEU A 79 -8.37 7.11 8.41
CA LEU A 79 -7.74 8.36 8.02
C LEU A 79 -8.77 9.49 7.91
N ARG A 80 -8.40 10.69 8.35
CA ARG A 80 -9.32 11.84 8.38
C ARG A 80 -9.54 12.52 7.04
N LYS A 81 -8.50 12.57 6.20
CA LYS A 81 -8.49 13.29 4.93
C LYS A 81 -7.86 12.42 3.85
N THR A 82 -8.67 11.77 3.04
CA THR A 82 -8.20 10.83 2.02
C THR A 82 -8.67 11.20 0.63
N LYS A 83 -7.75 11.17 -0.34
CA LYS A 83 -8.07 11.07 -1.76
C LYS A 83 -7.77 9.64 -2.19
N VAL A 84 -8.73 8.95 -2.80
CA VAL A 84 -8.53 7.62 -3.36
C VAL A 84 -8.50 7.72 -4.88
N VAL A 85 -7.50 7.10 -5.51
CA VAL A 85 -7.41 7.00 -6.96
C VAL A 85 -7.22 5.54 -7.36
N VAL A 86 -8.07 5.07 -8.27
CA VAL A 86 -7.97 3.73 -8.86
C VAL A 86 -7.51 3.87 -10.31
N PHE A 87 -6.41 3.19 -10.63
CA PHE A 87 -5.93 3.01 -11.98
C PHE A 87 -6.53 1.71 -12.52
N GLU A 88 -7.68 1.83 -13.19
CA GLU A 88 -8.49 0.70 -13.67
C GLU A 88 -7.71 -0.22 -14.64
N ASP A 89 -6.72 0.33 -15.31
CA ASP A 89 -5.88 -0.28 -16.33
C ASP A 89 -4.49 -0.71 -15.82
N SER A 90 -4.25 -0.63 -14.50
CA SER A 90 -2.95 -0.95 -13.88
C SER A 90 -3.03 -2.08 -12.86
N GLY A 91 -1.91 -2.81 -12.72
CA GLY A 91 -1.65 -3.75 -11.63
C GLY A 91 -0.86 -3.09 -10.49
N HIS A 92 0.24 -3.73 -10.05
CA HIS A 92 1.19 -3.15 -9.09
C HIS A 92 1.94 -1.93 -9.67
N GLU A 93 2.33 -1.99 -10.94
CA GLU A 93 3.02 -0.88 -11.61
C GLU A 93 2.01 0.19 -12.06
N LEU A 94 1.60 1.09 -11.16
CA LEU A 94 0.58 2.12 -11.42
C LEU A 94 0.92 3.10 -12.55
N TRP A 95 2.20 3.23 -12.88
CA TRP A 95 2.68 4.09 -13.97
C TRP A 95 2.58 3.44 -15.35
N LYS A 96 2.08 2.20 -15.43
CA LYS A 96 1.79 1.50 -16.68
C LYS A 96 0.28 1.23 -16.78
N PRO A 97 -0.34 1.41 -17.96
CA PRO A 97 0.29 1.85 -19.21
C PRO A 97 0.51 3.38 -19.30
N ASP A 98 -0.12 4.15 -18.42
CA ASP A 98 -0.19 5.61 -18.53
C ASP A 98 0.65 6.33 -17.45
N TYR A 99 1.89 6.62 -17.79
CA TYR A 99 2.82 7.35 -16.92
C TYR A 99 2.38 8.80 -16.68
N GLU A 100 1.76 9.45 -17.68
CA GLU A 100 1.40 10.86 -17.58
C GLU A 100 0.24 11.03 -16.59
N ARG A 101 -0.79 10.17 -16.67
CA ARG A 101 -1.88 10.14 -15.68
C ARG A 101 -1.36 9.88 -14.27
N TYR A 102 -0.37 9.00 -14.12
CA TYR A 102 0.25 8.72 -12.82
C TYR A 102 0.93 9.97 -12.23
N ILE A 103 1.79 10.65 -13.00
CA ILE A 103 2.46 11.88 -12.55
C ILE A 103 1.46 13.02 -12.33
N GLN A 104 0.48 13.17 -13.21
CA GLN A 104 -0.53 14.22 -13.08
C GLN A 104 -1.36 14.05 -11.80
N THR A 105 -1.72 12.80 -11.45
CA THR A 105 -2.40 12.49 -10.18
C THR A 105 -1.59 12.96 -8.96
N ILE A 106 -0.26 12.81 -9.00
CA ILE A 106 0.64 13.26 -7.94
C ILE A 106 0.64 14.79 -7.85
N LYS A 107 0.86 15.46 -8.99
CA LYS A 107 0.93 16.92 -9.07
C LYS A 107 -0.35 17.56 -8.56
N GLU A 108 -1.50 17.12 -9.07
CA GLU A 108 -2.80 17.64 -8.64
C GLU A 108 -3.03 17.43 -7.15
N PHE A 109 -2.64 16.27 -6.61
CA PHE A 109 -2.78 16.04 -5.17
C PHE A 109 -1.93 17.02 -4.37
N LEU A 110 -0.66 17.23 -4.74
CA LEU A 110 0.24 18.14 -4.05
C LEU A 110 -0.23 19.60 -4.14
N GLU A 111 -0.64 20.07 -5.32
CA GLU A 111 -1.18 21.42 -5.52
C GLU A 111 -2.44 21.67 -4.67
N ASN A 112 -3.32 20.67 -4.56
CA ASN A 112 -4.50 20.73 -3.68
C ASN A 112 -4.13 20.75 -2.19
N VAL A 113 -3.01 20.14 -1.79
CA VAL A 113 -2.55 20.20 -0.39
C VAL A 113 -1.99 21.58 -0.07
N ASP A 114 -1.20 22.15 -0.97
CA ASP A 114 -0.54 23.44 -0.77
C ASP A 114 -1.54 24.60 -0.79
N SER A 115 -2.55 24.54 -1.66
CA SER A 115 -3.61 25.57 -1.73
C SER A 115 -4.55 25.60 -0.52
N VAL A 116 -4.58 24.54 0.30
CA VAL A 116 -5.43 24.43 1.49
C VAL A 116 -4.71 24.91 2.77
N GLN A 117 -3.41 25.19 2.71
CA GLN A 117 -2.72 25.86 3.83
C GLN A 117 -3.09 27.35 3.88
N PRO A 118 -3.50 27.91 5.05
CA PRO A 118 -3.61 29.35 5.18
C PRO A 118 -2.23 29.99 5.02
N PRO A 119 -2.13 31.23 4.48
CA PRO A 119 -0.86 31.95 4.46
C PRO A 119 -0.32 32.11 5.89
N LEU A 120 1.01 31.99 6.02
CA LEU A 120 1.79 32.18 7.25
C LEU A 120 1.54 33.55 7.89
#